data_AF-A0A1C5NS30-F1
#
_entry.id   AF-A0A1C5NS30-F1
#
_cell.length_a   1.000
_cell.length_b   1.000
_cell.length_c   1.000
_cell.angle_alpha   90.00
_cell.angle_beta   90.00
_cell.angle_gamma   90.00
#
_symmetry.space_group_name_H-M   'P 1'
#
loop_
_entity.id
_entity.type
_entity.pdbx_description
1 polymer ?
#
loop_
_entity_poly.entity_id
_entity_poly.type
_entity_poly.pdbx_seq_one_letter_code
_entity_poly.pdbx_strand_id
1 'polypeptide(L)'
;MGAALHKGTSFPVGKVEFMDLYPLTFQEFLCALGEERFVNILQGTDTDMVTTFKSKYIDRLREYYYVGGMPEVVQTYVETKDFNQVREIQKNLLNYYQQDFSKHAETSLVPRLNLVWNSIPMQLAKKNKKYIYGQVRKGSRAKDFELAIQWLLDCGLIHKVQRAGKNFDYSVGSESGGKFEGKKPESVL
;
A
#
# COMPACT_ATOMS: atom_id res chain seq x y z
N MET A 1 9.52 23.46 -6.26
CA MET A 1 8.85 24.22 -5.19
C MET A 1 7.73 25.01 -5.83
N GLY A 2 6.47 24.64 -5.59
CA GLY A 2 5.30 25.34 -6.11
C GLY A 2 4.32 25.48 -4.96
N ALA A 3 4.07 26.72 -4.55
CA ALA A 3 3.08 27.02 -3.52
C ALA A 3 1.70 26.60 -4.01
N ALA A 4 1.02 25.76 -3.23
CA ALA A 4 -0.38 25.42 -3.45
C ALA A 4 -1.25 26.65 -3.16
N LEU A 5 -1.62 27.38 -4.21
CA LEU A 5 -2.66 28.41 -4.16
C LEU A 5 -4.02 27.72 -4.25
N HIS A 6 -4.60 27.36 -3.11
CA HIS A 6 -6.05 27.23 -3.00
C HIS A 6 -6.64 28.52 -2.42
N LYS A 7 -7.54 29.17 -3.19
CA LYS A 7 -8.35 30.30 -2.72
C LYS A 7 -9.33 29.79 -1.65
N GLY A 8 -8.98 29.88 -0.37
CA GLY A 8 -9.94 29.72 0.72
C GLY A 8 -9.42 29.12 2.02
N THR A 9 -8.26 28.48 2.02
CA THR A 9 -7.70 27.86 3.23
C THR A 9 -6.27 28.35 3.44
N SER A 10 -6.09 29.24 4.41
CA SER A 10 -4.76 29.58 4.90
C SER A 10 -4.12 28.33 5.49
N PHE A 11 -3.00 27.89 4.94
CA PHE A 11 -2.19 26.84 5.58
C PHE A 11 -1.76 27.38 6.95
N PRO A 12 -1.97 26.64 8.06
CA PRO A 12 -1.69 27.16 9.39
C PRO A 12 -0.20 27.47 9.51
N VAL A 13 0.11 28.76 9.55
CA VAL A 13 1.46 29.30 9.77
C VAL A 13 1.72 29.27 11.28
N GLY A 14 2.03 28.07 11.78
CA GLY A 14 2.44 27.80 13.16
C GLY A 14 3.46 26.65 13.20
N LYS A 15 3.95 26.27 14.39
CA LYS A 15 4.71 25.03 14.56
C LYS A 15 3.74 23.85 14.54
N VAL A 16 3.37 23.40 13.35
CA VAL A 16 2.57 22.19 13.16
C VAL A 16 3.53 21.07 12.76
N GLU A 17 3.55 20.00 13.56
CA GLU A 17 4.23 18.76 13.21
C GLU A 17 3.22 17.83 12.52
N PHE A 18 3.61 17.27 11.38
CA PHE A 18 2.82 16.28 10.65
C PHE A 18 3.42 14.90 10.91
N MET A 19 2.58 13.90 11.14
CA MET A 19 2.97 12.50 11.27
C MET A 19 2.10 11.65 10.34
N ASP A 20 2.75 10.92 9.44
CA ASP A 20 2.08 9.98 8.54
C ASP A 20 1.80 8.68 9.28
N LEU A 21 0.53 8.27 9.29
CA LEU A 21 0.10 7.01 9.88
C LEU A 21 -0.13 5.97 8.77
N TYR A 22 0.35 4.76 9.02
CA TYR A 22 0.20 3.62 8.13
C TYR A 22 -0.61 2.51 8.83
N PRO A 23 -1.14 1.54 8.06
CA PRO A 23 -1.67 0.32 8.64
C PRO A 23 -0.65 -0.34 9.56
N LEU A 24 -1.13 -0.91 10.67
CA LEU A 24 -0.34 -1.63 11.65
C LEU A 24 0.51 -2.70 10.96
N THR A 25 1.78 -2.75 11.33
CA THR A 25 2.71 -3.81 10.99
C THR A 25 2.31 -5.12 11.66
N PHE A 26 2.91 -6.24 11.22
CA PHE A 26 2.71 -7.53 11.87
C PHE A 26 3.09 -7.51 13.37
N GLN A 27 4.13 -6.76 13.75
CA GLN A 27 4.53 -6.64 15.15
C GLN A 27 3.48 -5.89 15.97
N GLU A 28 2.96 -4.77 15.45
CA GLU A 28 1.88 -4.02 16.11
C GLU A 28 0.59 -4.83 16.18
N PHE A 29 0.30 -5.67 15.18
CA PHE A 29 -0.80 -6.63 15.23
C PHE A 29 -0.63 -7.65 16.36
N LEU A 30 0.59 -8.18 16.57
CA LEU A 30 0.85 -9.05 17.72
C LEU A 30 0.70 -8.29 19.06
N CYS A 31 1.17 -7.05 19.14
CA CYS A 31 0.94 -6.21 20.33
C CYS A 31 -0.56 -6.00 20.60
N ALA A 32 -1.34 -5.71 19.55
CA ALA A 32 -2.80 -5.55 19.66
C ALA A 32 -3.50 -6.84 20.13
N LEU A 33 -2.91 -8.01 19.90
CA LEU A 33 -3.39 -9.29 20.41
C LEU A 33 -2.94 -9.61 21.85
N GLY A 34 -2.18 -8.72 22.49
CA GLY A 34 -1.56 -8.96 23.81
C GLY A 34 -0.37 -9.92 23.76
N GLU A 35 0.24 -10.09 22.58
CA GLU A 35 1.29 -11.06 22.28
C GLU A 35 2.70 -10.42 22.25
N GLU A 36 2.94 -9.36 23.05
CA GLU A 36 4.20 -8.60 23.09
C GLU A 36 5.45 -9.45 23.35
N ARG A 37 5.32 -10.53 24.14
CA ARG A 37 6.43 -11.47 24.37
C ARG A 37 6.95 -12.07 23.07
N PHE A 38 6.06 -12.34 22.10
CA PHE A 38 6.46 -12.88 20.81
C PHE A 38 7.15 -11.81 19.94
N VAL A 39 6.75 -10.54 20.07
CA VAL A 39 7.47 -9.43 19.42
C VAL A 39 8.89 -9.31 19.96
N ASN A 40 9.06 -9.39 21.28
CA ASN A 40 10.38 -9.33 21.92
C ASN A 40 11.30 -10.48 21.47
N ILE A 41 10.76 -11.69 21.29
CA ILE A 41 11.52 -12.83 20.77
C ILE A 41 11.94 -12.57 19.31
N LEU A 42 11.05 -12.03 18.46
CA LEU A 42 11.37 -11.71 17.06
C LEU A 42 12.40 -10.58 16.92
N GLN A 43 12.42 -9.62 17.84
CA GLN A 43 13.40 -8.53 17.84
C GLN A 43 14.73 -8.93 18.48
N GLY A 44 14.74 -10.00 19.28
CA GLY A 44 15.95 -10.56 19.88
C GLY A 44 16.79 -11.41 18.91
N THR A 45 17.86 -12.00 19.44
CA THR A 45 18.77 -12.88 18.68
C THR A 45 18.51 -14.37 18.93
N ASP A 46 17.50 -14.71 19.74
CA ASP A 46 17.20 -16.09 20.14
C ASP A 46 16.40 -16.82 19.04
N THR A 47 17.11 -17.29 18.03
CA THR A 47 16.54 -18.01 16.88
C THR A 47 15.93 -19.37 17.26
N ASP A 48 16.38 -19.97 18.37
CA ASP A 48 15.88 -21.25 18.85
C ASP A 48 14.47 -21.08 19.42
N MET A 49 14.24 -20.00 20.18
CA MET A 49 12.90 -19.61 20.62
C MET A 49 11.98 -19.26 19.45
N VAL A 50 12.47 -18.54 18.44
CA VAL A 50 11.68 -18.27 17.22
C VAL A 50 11.25 -19.58 16.55
N THR A 51 12.16 -20.55 16.44
CA THR A 51 11.90 -21.85 15.84
C THR A 51 10.91 -22.66 16.66
N THR A 52 11.02 -22.62 17.99
CA THR A 52 10.11 -23.29 18.92
C THR A 52 8.67 -22.83 18.74
N PHE A 53 8.45 -21.52 18.55
CA PHE A 53 7.12 -20.94 18.34
C PHE A 53 6.72 -20.75 16.88
N LYS A 54 7.43 -21.40 15.94
CA LYS A 54 7.19 -21.25 14.49
C LYS A 54 5.73 -21.44 14.07
N SER A 55 5.06 -22.48 14.59
CA SER A 55 3.65 -22.75 14.27
C SER A 55 2.74 -21.58 14.66
N LYS A 56 2.92 -21.06 15.88
CA LYS A 56 2.21 -19.90 16.40
C LYS A 56 2.41 -18.67 15.52
N TYR A 57 3.66 -18.37 15.12
CA TYR A 57 3.94 -17.26 14.20
C TYR A 57 3.27 -17.44 12.84
N ILE A 58 3.29 -18.65 12.28
CA ILE A 58 2.63 -18.94 11.00
C ILE A 58 1.11 -18.70 11.10
N ASP A 59 0.48 -19.13 12.20
CA ASP A 59 -0.95 -18.95 12.38
C ASP A 59 -1.32 -17.48 12.58
N ARG A 60 -0.57 -16.74 13.41
CA ARG A 60 -0.74 -15.28 13.55
C ARG A 60 -0.50 -14.53 12.23
N LEU A 61 0.48 -14.95 11.44
CA LEU A 61 0.77 -14.34 10.15
C LEU A 61 -0.36 -14.59 9.14
N ARG A 62 -0.98 -15.78 9.16
CA ARG A 62 -2.16 -16.07 8.34
C ARG A 62 -3.35 -15.21 8.74
N GLU A 63 -3.59 -15.04 10.04
CA GLU A 63 -4.63 -14.15 10.55
C GLU A 63 -4.36 -12.71 10.11
N TYR A 64 -3.12 -12.22 10.25
CA TYR A 64 -2.72 -10.90 9.80
C TYR A 64 -2.90 -10.70 8.29
N TYR A 65 -2.59 -11.69 7.46
CA TYR A 65 -2.84 -11.60 6.02
C TYR A 65 -4.32 -11.53 5.65
N TYR A 66 -5.20 -12.10 6.48
CA TYR A 66 -6.64 -12.01 6.27
C TYR A 66 -7.22 -10.69 6.79
N VAL A 67 -6.86 -10.31 8.03
CA VAL A 67 -7.36 -9.12 8.73
C VAL A 67 -6.76 -7.85 8.13
N GLY A 68 -5.47 -7.87 7.82
CA GLY A 68 -4.67 -6.72 7.43
C GLY A 68 -4.22 -5.89 8.63
N GLY A 69 -3.68 -4.70 8.34
CA GLY A 69 -3.20 -3.75 9.37
C GLY A 69 -4.12 -2.55 9.62
N MET A 70 -5.29 -2.46 8.97
CA MET A 70 -6.16 -1.30 9.14
C MET A 70 -6.67 -1.23 10.60
N PRO A 71 -6.47 -0.11 11.34
CA PRO A 71 -6.74 -0.05 12.77
C PRO A 71 -8.15 -0.51 13.17
N GLU A 72 -9.19 -0.05 12.46
CA GLU A 72 -10.59 -0.43 12.69
C GLU A 72 -10.79 -1.94 12.52
N VAL A 73 -10.21 -2.51 11.45
CA VAL A 73 -10.33 -3.94 11.13
C VAL A 73 -9.61 -4.79 12.17
N VAL A 74 -8.41 -4.37 12.58
CA VAL A 74 -7.62 -5.05 13.63
C VAL A 74 -8.36 -4.99 14.96
N GLN A 75 -8.90 -3.83 15.33
CA GLN A 75 -9.63 -3.65 16.57
C GLN A 75 -10.85 -4.59 16.64
N THR A 76 -11.68 -4.62 15.59
CA THR A 76 -12.83 -5.55 15.54
C THR A 76 -12.38 -7.00 15.64
N TYR A 77 -11.28 -7.38 14.99
CA TYR A 77 -10.75 -8.74 15.10
C TYR A 77 -10.26 -9.07 16.52
N VAL A 78 -9.61 -8.11 17.19
CA VAL A 78 -9.14 -8.27 18.57
C VAL A 78 -10.32 -8.50 19.51
N GLU A 79 -11.40 -7.72 19.38
CA GLU A 79 -12.58 -7.74 20.24
C GLU A 79 -13.49 -8.94 19.98
N THR A 80 -13.73 -9.29 18.73
CA THR A 80 -14.78 -10.26 18.35
C THR A 80 -14.24 -11.64 17.94
N LYS A 81 -12.99 -11.70 17.45
CA LYS A 81 -12.42 -12.87 16.77
C LYS A 81 -13.25 -13.39 15.59
N ASP A 82 -14.14 -12.57 15.03
CA ASP A 82 -15.06 -12.95 13.96
C ASP A 82 -14.56 -12.45 12.59
N PHE A 83 -14.18 -13.40 11.73
CA PHE A 83 -13.72 -13.12 10.38
C PHE A 83 -14.81 -12.59 9.45
N ASN A 84 -16.09 -12.86 9.72
CA ASN A 84 -17.19 -12.33 8.91
C ASN A 84 -17.35 -10.83 9.14
N GLN A 85 -17.33 -10.39 10.40
CA GLN A 85 -17.37 -8.97 10.75
C GLN A 85 -16.17 -8.21 10.20
N VAL A 86 -14.97 -8.78 10.32
CA VAL A 86 -13.75 -8.28 9.66
C VAL A 86 -14.00 -8.07 8.15
N ARG A 87 -14.60 -9.06 7.49
CA ARG A 87 -14.85 -8.98 6.05
C ARG A 87 -15.89 -7.92 5.68
N GLU A 88 -16.89 -7.71 6.51
CA GLU A 88 -17.90 -6.65 6.32
C GLU A 88 -17.25 -5.27 6.40
N ILE A 89 -16.44 -5.01 7.43
CA ILE A 89 -15.72 -3.74 7.59
C ILE A 89 -14.79 -3.49 6.41
N GLN A 90 -14.01 -4.49 5.99
CA GLN A 90 -13.16 -4.38 4.80
C GLN A 90 -13.95 -3.98 3.54
N LYS A 91 -15.13 -4.57 3.31
CA LYS A 91 -16.00 -4.21 2.17
C LYS A 91 -16.54 -2.79 2.30
N ASN A 92 -16.93 -2.38 3.50
CA ASN A 92 -17.42 -1.04 3.76
C ASN A 92 -16.33 0.01 3.51
N LEU A 93 -15.10 -0.23 3.99
CA LEU A 93 -13.94 0.62 3.72
C LEU A 93 -13.69 0.79 2.21
N LEU A 94 -13.71 -0.30 1.45
CA LEU A 94 -13.56 -0.23 -0.02
C LEU A 94 -14.65 0.63 -0.68
N ASN A 95 -15.89 0.52 -0.21
CA ASN A 95 -17.00 1.34 -0.69
C ASN A 95 -16.83 2.82 -0.30
N TYR A 96 -16.40 3.11 0.94
CA TYR A 96 -16.17 4.47 1.41
C TYR A 96 -15.07 5.16 0.60
N TYR A 97 -13.96 4.48 0.30
CA TYR A 97 -12.94 5.03 -0.60
C TYR A 97 -13.51 5.40 -1.98
N GLN A 98 -14.34 4.52 -2.57
CA GLN A 98 -14.97 4.81 -3.86
C GLN A 98 -15.93 6.00 -3.81
N GLN A 99 -16.69 6.15 -2.72
CA GLN A 99 -17.59 7.28 -2.52
C GLN A 99 -16.80 8.60 -2.38
N ASP A 100 -15.67 8.58 -1.70
CA ASP A 100 -14.81 9.75 -1.54
C ASP A 100 -14.20 10.25 -2.84
N PHE A 101 -14.01 9.38 -3.84
CA PHE A 101 -13.59 9.82 -5.18
C PHE A 101 -14.54 10.87 -5.75
N SER A 102 -15.84 10.73 -5.49
CA SER A 102 -16.86 11.65 -6.02
C SER A 102 -16.86 13.02 -5.31
N LYS A 103 -16.29 13.10 -4.10
CA LYS A 103 -16.18 14.34 -3.33
C LYS A 103 -14.89 15.09 -3.62
N HIS A 104 -13.80 14.37 -3.84
CA HIS A 104 -12.44 14.93 -3.88
C HIS A 104 -11.78 14.94 -5.26
N ALA A 105 -12.25 14.12 -6.20
CA ALA A 105 -11.74 14.12 -7.57
C ALA A 105 -12.64 14.94 -8.50
N GLU A 106 -12.06 15.43 -9.59
CA GLU A 106 -12.84 16.01 -10.68
C GLU A 106 -13.86 14.99 -11.22
N THR A 107 -15.10 15.42 -11.44
CA THR A 107 -16.20 14.52 -11.90
C THR A 107 -15.85 13.76 -13.18
N SER A 108 -15.05 14.36 -14.07
CA SER A 108 -14.58 13.75 -15.31
C SER A 108 -13.59 12.59 -15.09
N LEU A 109 -12.88 12.58 -13.96
CA LEU A 109 -11.86 11.59 -13.59
C LEU A 109 -12.45 10.38 -12.86
N VAL A 110 -13.54 10.56 -12.12
CA VAL A 110 -14.20 9.52 -11.30
C VAL A 110 -14.46 8.20 -12.05
N PRO A 111 -14.96 8.19 -13.30
CA PRO A 111 -15.13 6.92 -14.02
C PRO A 111 -13.82 6.17 -14.25
N ARG A 112 -12.71 6.89 -14.50
CA ARG A 112 -11.38 6.29 -14.70
C ARG A 112 -10.81 5.80 -13.38
N LEU A 113 -11.00 6.53 -12.28
CA LEU A 113 -10.62 6.09 -10.93
C LEU A 113 -11.27 4.75 -10.59
N ASN A 114 -12.59 4.64 -10.80
CA ASN A 114 -13.32 3.41 -10.54
C ASN A 114 -12.82 2.23 -11.40
N LEU A 115 -12.52 2.47 -12.68
CA LEU A 115 -11.93 1.43 -13.54
C LEU A 115 -10.57 0.95 -13.03
N VAL A 116 -9.68 1.88 -12.67
CA VAL A 116 -8.36 1.56 -12.12
C VAL A 116 -8.52 0.80 -10.79
N TRP A 117 -9.28 1.36 -9.84
CA TRP A 117 -9.53 0.80 -8.52
C TRP A 117 -10.04 -0.62 -8.56
N ASN A 118 -11.13 -0.86 -9.32
CA ASN A 118 -11.74 -2.18 -9.44
C ASN A 118 -10.83 -3.20 -10.15
N SER A 119 -9.88 -2.74 -10.97
CA SER A 119 -8.94 -3.63 -11.65
C SER A 119 -7.81 -4.13 -10.73
N ILE A 120 -7.44 -3.38 -9.69
CA ILE A 120 -6.25 -3.65 -8.88
C ILE A 120 -6.25 -5.06 -8.28
N PRO A 121 -7.32 -5.55 -7.60
CA PRO A 121 -7.29 -6.88 -6.99
C PRO A 121 -7.05 -7.99 -8.01
N MET A 122 -7.72 -7.90 -9.17
CA MET A 122 -7.57 -8.88 -10.26
C MET A 122 -6.16 -8.83 -10.86
N GLN A 123 -5.54 -7.66 -10.92
CA GLN A 123 -4.17 -7.53 -11.41
C GLN A 123 -3.14 -8.07 -10.40
N LEU A 124 -3.33 -7.84 -9.11
CA LEU A 124 -2.47 -8.37 -8.05
C LEU A 124 -2.57 -9.89 -7.90
N ALA A 125 -3.73 -10.49 -8.22
CA ALA A 125 -3.91 -11.93 -8.22
C ALA A 125 -3.09 -12.67 -9.31
N LYS A 126 -2.59 -11.96 -10.32
CA LYS A 126 -1.83 -12.56 -11.42
C LYS A 126 -0.45 -13.01 -10.95
N LYS A 127 0.10 -14.03 -11.64
CA LYS A 127 1.49 -14.45 -11.48
C LYS A 127 2.46 -13.34 -11.92
N ASN A 128 2.17 -12.68 -13.04
CA ASN A 128 2.88 -11.49 -13.47
C ASN A 128 2.35 -10.26 -12.73
N LYS A 129 3.19 -9.62 -11.92
CA LYS A 129 2.82 -8.43 -11.13
C LYS A 129 2.83 -7.14 -11.95
N LYS A 130 3.24 -7.18 -13.23
CA LYS A 130 3.16 -6.01 -14.12
C LYS A 130 1.70 -5.59 -14.31
N TYR A 131 1.44 -4.30 -14.10
CA TYR A 131 0.13 -3.71 -14.37
C TYR A 131 -0.12 -3.58 -15.88
N ILE A 132 -1.29 -4.01 -16.35
CA ILE A 132 -1.63 -4.12 -17.77
C ILE A 132 -2.89 -3.28 -18.07
N TYR A 133 -2.69 -2.10 -18.68
CA TYR A 133 -3.76 -1.15 -19.01
C TYR A 133 -4.87 -1.73 -19.91
N GLY A 134 -4.50 -2.58 -20.87
CA GLY A 134 -5.48 -3.20 -21.78
C GLY A 134 -6.47 -4.15 -21.09
N GLN A 135 -6.20 -4.54 -19.84
CA GLN A 135 -7.09 -5.37 -19.02
C GLN A 135 -8.05 -4.54 -18.17
N VAL A 136 -7.72 -3.26 -17.93
CA VAL A 136 -8.64 -2.30 -17.30
C VAL A 136 -9.77 -1.99 -18.26
N ARG A 137 -9.43 -1.75 -19.54
CA ARG A 137 -10.37 -1.60 -20.64
C ARG A 137 -9.68 -2.00 -21.94
N LYS A 138 -10.35 -2.84 -22.74
CA LYS A 138 -9.82 -3.33 -24.02
C LYS A 138 -9.49 -2.15 -24.94
N GLY A 139 -8.27 -2.15 -25.49
CA GLY A 139 -7.78 -1.09 -26.39
C GLY A 139 -7.17 0.13 -25.68
N SER A 140 -7.21 0.19 -24.35
CA SER A 140 -6.65 1.31 -23.60
C SER A 140 -5.13 1.29 -23.49
N ARG A 141 -4.56 2.48 -23.38
CA ARG A 141 -3.13 2.76 -23.23
C ARG A 141 -2.85 3.40 -21.88
N ALA A 142 -1.57 3.47 -21.50
CA ALA A 142 -1.14 4.08 -20.24
C ALA A 142 -1.70 5.51 -20.05
N LYS A 143 -1.62 6.33 -21.09
CA LYS A 143 -2.14 7.71 -21.11
C LYS A 143 -3.62 7.84 -20.74
N ASP A 144 -4.42 6.79 -20.93
CA ASP A 144 -5.86 6.84 -20.65
C ASP A 144 -6.15 6.78 -19.14
N PHE A 145 -5.20 6.26 -18.34
CA PHE A 145 -5.35 6.03 -16.91
C PHE A 145 -4.26 6.71 -16.06
N GLU A 146 -3.28 7.36 -16.67
CA GLU A 146 -2.14 7.99 -15.99
C GLU A 146 -2.59 8.96 -14.89
N LEU A 147 -3.53 9.87 -15.21
CA LEU A 147 -4.07 10.82 -14.22
C LEU A 147 -4.80 10.12 -13.06
N ALA A 148 -5.54 9.05 -13.36
CA ALA A 148 -6.28 8.31 -12.33
C ALA A 148 -5.33 7.54 -11.39
N ILE A 149 -4.28 6.93 -11.95
CA ILE A 149 -3.24 6.25 -11.19
C ILE A 149 -2.45 7.26 -10.34
N GLN A 150 -2.09 8.40 -10.92
CA GLN A 150 -1.37 9.45 -10.18
C GLN A 150 -2.21 9.97 -9.01
N TRP A 151 -3.51 10.23 -9.24
CA TRP A 151 -4.40 10.66 -8.17
C TRP A 151 -4.49 9.63 -7.03
N LEU A 152 -4.62 8.34 -7.35
CA LEU A 152 -4.63 7.28 -6.32
C LEU A 152 -3.29 7.17 -5.56
N LEU A 153 -2.16 7.44 -6.23
CA LEU A 153 -0.84 7.49 -5.60
C LEU A 153 -0.73 8.68 -4.65
N ASP A 154 -1.17 9.86 -5.08
CA ASP A 154 -1.09 11.10 -4.31
C ASP A 154 -1.99 11.03 -3.06
N CYS A 155 -3.12 10.33 -3.14
CA CYS A 155 -3.98 10.04 -2.00
C CYS A 155 -3.48 8.89 -1.10
N GLY A 156 -2.36 8.25 -1.43
CA GLY A 156 -1.80 7.13 -0.66
C GLY A 156 -2.63 5.84 -0.69
N LEU A 157 -3.61 5.74 -1.61
CA LEU A 157 -4.49 4.57 -1.72
C LEU A 157 -3.85 3.40 -2.47
N ILE A 158 -2.83 3.70 -3.28
CA ILE A 158 -2.00 2.71 -3.96
C ILE A 158 -0.53 3.08 -3.80
N HIS A 159 0.33 2.07 -3.88
CA HIS A 159 1.77 2.25 -3.95
C HIS A 159 2.29 1.68 -5.25
N LYS A 160 3.30 2.33 -5.82
CA LYS A 160 3.95 1.91 -7.07
C LYS A 160 5.27 1.23 -6.75
N VAL A 161 5.34 -0.09 -6.95
CA VAL A 161 6.58 -0.85 -6.73
C VAL A 161 7.37 -0.96 -8.02
N GLN A 162 8.49 -0.23 -8.14
CA GLN A 162 9.35 -0.35 -9.31
C GLN A 162 10.07 -1.70 -9.32
N ARG A 163 10.11 -2.36 -10.49
CA ARG A 163 10.94 -3.56 -10.65
C ARG A 163 12.41 -3.13 -10.64
N ALA A 164 13.18 -3.64 -9.69
CA ALA A 164 14.64 -3.55 -9.76
C ALA A 164 15.13 -4.31 -11.00
N GLY A 165 15.58 -3.57 -12.02
CA GLY A 165 16.34 -4.12 -13.14
C GLY A 165 17.78 -4.43 -12.72
N LYS A 166 18.56 -5.05 -13.60
CA LYS A 166 19.99 -5.37 -13.39
C LYS A 166 20.93 -4.16 -13.18
N ASN A 167 20.40 -2.94 -13.13
CA ASN A 167 21.16 -1.69 -12.98
C ASN A 167 20.66 -0.89 -11.75
N PHE A 168 20.62 -1.52 -10.58
CA PHE A 168 20.62 -0.77 -9.32
C PHE A 168 22.08 -0.58 -8.92
N ASP A 169 22.66 0.52 -9.39
CA ASP A 169 24.01 0.95 -9.06
C ASP A 169 24.00 1.46 -7.61
N TYR A 170 24.47 0.66 -6.67
CA TYR A 170 24.96 1.19 -5.40
C TYR A 170 26.35 1.76 -5.67
N SER A 171 26.43 2.94 -6.27
CA SER A 171 27.71 3.65 -6.38
C SER A 171 28.05 4.24 -5.01
N VAL A 172 28.53 3.39 -4.10
CA VAL A 172 29.54 3.82 -3.13
C VAL A 172 30.84 3.87 -3.93
N GLY A 173 31.47 5.04 -3.97
CA GLY A 173 32.46 5.42 -4.98
C GLY A 173 33.58 4.40 -5.23
N SER A 174 33.84 4.13 -6.51
CA SER A 174 35.18 4.13 -7.09
C SER A 174 35.07 4.17 -8.61
N GLU A 175 36.04 4.83 -9.22
CA GLU A 175 36.13 5.20 -10.63
C GLU A 175 36.16 3.98 -11.56
N SER A 176 35.53 4.09 -12.73
CA SER A 176 36.16 3.91 -14.06
C SER A 176 35.09 3.78 -15.16
N GLY A 177 35.39 4.37 -16.31
CA GLY A 177 34.42 4.71 -17.35
C GLY A 177 33.81 3.55 -18.13
N GLY A 178 32.60 3.80 -18.63
CA GLY A 178 31.91 2.98 -19.64
C GLY A 178 30.60 3.62 -20.08
N LYS A 179 30.61 4.38 -21.18
CA LYS A 179 29.39 4.88 -21.86
C LYS A 179 28.56 3.70 -22.35
N PHE A 180 27.32 3.54 -21.86
CA PHE A 180 26.33 2.68 -22.51
C PHE A 180 24.92 3.31 -22.46
N GLU A 181 24.25 3.30 -23.62
CA GLU A 181 23.00 3.99 -23.92
C GLU A 181 21.80 3.52 -23.07
N GLY A 182 20.99 4.49 -22.65
CA GLY A 182 19.88 4.30 -21.73
C GLY A 182 18.67 3.59 -22.36
N LYS A 183 18.17 2.56 -21.67
CA LYS A 183 16.78 2.12 -21.77
C LYS A 183 15.99 2.60 -20.56
N LYS A 184 14.82 3.19 -20.82
CA LYS A 184 13.91 3.75 -19.80
C LYS A 184 13.48 2.68 -18.78
N PRO A 185 13.40 3.03 -17.49
CA PRO A 185 12.91 2.11 -16.46
C PRO A 185 11.41 1.84 -16.64
N GLU A 186 11.04 0.55 -16.68
CA GLU A 186 9.64 0.10 -16.74
C GLU A 186 9.09 -0.06 -15.32
N SER A 187 8.03 0.67 -15.00
CA SER A 187 7.38 0.56 -13.69
C SER A 187 6.47 -0.65 -13.57
N VAL A 188 6.53 -1.29 -12.39
CA VAL A 188 5.50 -2.18 -11.86
C VAL A 188 4.69 -1.36 -10.83
N LEU A 189 3.41 -1.70 -10.63
CA LEU A 189 2.58 -1.13 -9.57
C LEU A 189 2.57 -2.12 -8.42
#